data_AF-A0A940HSW9-F1
#
_entry.id   AF-A0A940HSW9-F1
#
_cell.length_a   1.000
_cell.length_b   1.000
_cell.length_c   1.000
_cell.angle_alpha   90.00
_cell.angle_beta   90.00
_cell.angle_gamma   90.00
#
_symmetry.space_group_name_H-M   'P 1'
#
loop_
_entity.id
_entity.type
_entity.pdbx_description
1 polymer ?
#
loop_
_entity_poly.entity_id
_entity_poly.type
_entity_poly.pdbx_seq_one_letter_code
_entity_poly.pdbx_strand_id
1 'polypeptide(L)'
;MISCCKKILIPILLAVSTFSCNKSNTDNEPDPEHIYYKGWGANSLEDPEGTKFTLPDGIEFMEALHFSTSEDDSCFAKDWSSSNATGNGSLVTLCVSFYNKTNKPIRLELPPGLIFISRLKTAQNGILAERASYEVPAGKVDYHQFNLQCMNSGRDPSSHAGNYDLGPVTNVQAAIDLFKFIENKDLYKDPLLGAYVQGAVHDIGDEGKVSEFVWEHLRQLPNK
;
A
#
# COMPACT_ATOMS: atom_id res chain seq x y z
N MET A 1 -70.87 -39.09 -31.58
CA MET A 1 -71.02 -37.85 -30.80
C MET A 1 -69.85 -36.94 -31.16
N ILE A 2 -70.19 -35.75 -31.66
CA ILE A 2 -69.28 -34.68 -32.08
C ILE A 2 -68.66 -34.03 -30.83
N SER A 3 -67.47 -33.44 -31.01
CA SER A 3 -66.89 -32.28 -30.27
C SER A 3 -65.52 -32.63 -29.67
N CYS A 4 -64.44 -31.85 -29.73
CA CYS A 4 -64.05 -30.62 -30.43
C CYS A 4 -62.60 -30.32 -29.99
N CYS A 5 -61.83 -29.56 -30.79
CA CYS A 5 -60.66 -28.75 -30.40
C CYS A 5 -59.40 -29.51 -29.91
N LYS A 6 -58.16 -29.06 -30.15
CA LYS A 6 -57.59 -27.89 -30.83
C LYS A 6 -56.10 -28.22 -31.01
N LYS A 7 -55.53 -27.96 -32.19
CA LYS A 7 -54.06 -27.94 -32.38
C LYS A 7 -53.49 -26.77 -31.57
N ILE A 8 -52.51 -27.04 -30.71
CA ILE A 8 -51.71 -26.00 -30.04
C ILE A 8 -50.26 -26.18 -30.50
N LEU A 9 -49.79 -25.19 -31.26
CA LEU A 9 -48.39 -24.94 -31.55
C LEU A 9 -47.64 -24.73 -30.23
N ILE A 10 -46.51 -25.41 -30.06
CA ILE A 10 -45.54 -25.15 -28.99
C ILE A 10 -44.48 -24.21 -29.58
N PRO A 11 -44.41 -22.92 -29.18
CA PRO A 11 -43.23 -22.12 -29.45
C PRO A 11 -42.17 -22.43 -28.40
N ILE A 12 -41.00 -22.83 -28.89
CA ILE A 12 -39.74 -22.96 -28.16
C ILE A 12 -39.36 -21.55 -27.68
N LEU A 13 -39.37 -21.33 -26.36
CA LEU A 13 -38.77 -20.14 -25.74
C LEU A 13 -37.36 -20.54 -25.25
N LEU A 14 -36.32 -20.12 -25.99
CA LEU A 14 -34.96 -20.12 -25.46
C LEU A 14 -34.89 -19.09 -24.33
N ALA A 15 -34.76 -19.56 -23.10
CA ALA A 15 -34.40 -18.71 -21.97
C ALA A 15 -32.92 -18.34 -22.08
N VAL A 16 -32.64 -17.15 -22.64
CA VAL A 16 -31.32 -16.52 -22.52
C VAL A 16 -31.24 -15.98 -21.10
N SER A 17 -30.61 -16.74 -20.20
CA SER A 17 -30.27 -16.30 -18.86
C SER A 17 -29.16 -15.26 -18.94
N THR A 18 -29.54 -13.98 -18.99
CA THR A 18 -28.63 -12.87 -18.72
C THR A 18 -28.28 -12.89 -17.24
N PHE A 19 -27.08 -13.37 -16.91
CA PHE A 19 -26.44 -13.08 -15.62
C PHE A 19 -26.10 -11.59 -15.58
N SER A 20 -27.09 -10.78 -15.20
CA SER A 20 -26.89 -9.38 -14.84
C SER A 20 -26.55 -9.35 -13.35
N CYS A 21 -25.28 -9.17 -13.02
CA CYS A 21 -24.85 -8.85 -11.65
C CYS A 21 -25.52 -7.54 -11.24
N ASN A 22 -26.55 -7.63 -10.41
CA ASN A 22 -27.22 -6.49 -9.83
C ASN A 22 -26.28 -5.93 -8.74
N LYS A 23 -25.59 -4.83 -9.04
CA LYS A 23 -24.84 -4.06 -8.06
C LYS A 23 -25.87 -3.39 -7.16
N SER A 24 -26.20 -4.03 -6.03
CA SER A 24 -27.04 -3.43 -5.00
C SER A 24 -26.29 -2.23 -4.42
N ASN A 25 -26.72 -1.03 -4.78
CA ASN A 25 -26.38 0.18 -4.06
C ASN A 25 -27.05 0.08 -2.69
N THR A 26 -26.32 -0.42 -1.69
CA THR A 26 -26.63 -0.14 -0.30
C THR A 26 -25.94 1.17 0.03
N ASP A 27 -26.74 2.22 0.17
CA ASP A 27 -26.32 3.44 0.84
C ASP A 27 -25.97 3.02 2.28
N ASN A 28 -24.68 2.78 2.52
CA ASN A 28 -24.19 2.40 3.84
C ASN A 28 -24.29 3.65 4.73
N GLU A 29 -25.31 3.65 5.59
CA GLU A 29 -25.34 4.53 6.75
C GLU A 29 -24.03 4.30 7.54
N PRO A 30 -23.26 5.34 7.87
CA PRO A 30 -21.95 5.17 8.50
C PRO A 30 -22.12 4.45 9.84
N ASP A 31 -21.44 3.32 10.00
CA ASP A 31 -21.37 2.58 11.26
C ASP A 31 -20.75 3.50 12.32
N PRO A 32 -21.49 3.84 13.40
CA PRO A 32 -21.01 4.77 14.42
C PRO A 32 -19.82 4.23 15.23
N GLU A 33 -19.50 2.93 15.15
CA GLU A 33 -18.30 2.35 15.76
C GLU A 33 -17.07 2.39 14.83
N HIS A 34 -17.24 2.85 13.59
CA HIS A 34 -16.18 2.86 12.60
C HIS A 34 -15.17 3.97 12.84
N ILE A 35 -13.89 3.59 13.00
CA ILE A 35 -12.81 4.56 13.19
C ILE A 35 -12.21 4.92 11.83
N TYR A 36 -12.46 6.15 11.38
CA TYR A 36 -11.85 6.71 10.19
C TYR A 36 -10.57 7.47 10.54
N TYR A 37 -9.48 7.19 9.84
CA TYR A 37 -8.23 7.93 9.96
C TYR A 37 -7.98 8.74 8.69
N LYS A 38 -7.65 10.03 8.83
CA LYS A 38 -7.32 10.88 7.68
C LYS A 38 -6.18 10.29 6.87
N GLY A 39 -6.32 10.30 5.56
CA GLY A 39 -5.34 9.76 4.62
C GLY A 39 -5.31 8.23 4.52
N TRP A 40 -6.17 7.51 5.25
CA TRP A 40 -6.30 6.05 5.20
C TRP A 40 -7.61 5.61 4.55
N GLY A 41 -7.63 4.37 4.05
CA GLY A 41 -8.83 3.70 3.56
C GLY A 41 -9.30 4.19 2.18
N ALA A 42 -10.37 3.57 1.71
CA ALA A 42 -10.87 3.68 0.34
C ALA A 42 -11.30 5.10 -0.05
N ASN A 43 -11.89 5.83 0.89
CA ASN A 43 -12.64 7.06 0.59
C ASN A 43 -11.95 8.34 1.08
N SER A 44 -10.87 8.24 1.86
CA SER A 44 -10.19 9.44 2.33
C SER A 44 -9.47 10.13 1.18
N LEU A 45 -9.59 11.47 1.09
CA LEU A 45 -8.77 12.34 0.24
C LEU A 45 -7.87 13.28 1.06
N GLU A 46 -8.04 13.29 2.38
CA GLU A 46 -7.25 14.08 3.31
C GLU A 46 -5.79 13.60 3.35
N ASP A 47 -4.91 14.48 3.81
CA ASP A 47 -3.51 14.11 4.07
C ASP A 47 -3.42 13.33 5.40
N PRO A 48 -2.55 12.31 5.47
CA PRO A 48 -2.42 11.51 6.67
C PRO A 48 -1.81 12.28 7.82
N GLU A 49 -2.33 12.04 9.03
CA GLU A 49 -1.83 12.62 10.27
C GLU A 49 -0.73 11.74 10.90
N GLY A 50 0.11 12.36 11.70
CA GLY A 50 1.18 11.67 12.41
C GLY A 50 2.23 12.59 13.00
N THR A 51 3.33 12.00 13.44
CA THR A 51 4.49 12.73 13.94
C THR A 51 5.38 13.13 12.77
N LYS A 52 5.73 14.41 12.65
CA LYS A 52 6.65 14.89 11.61
C LYS A 52 7.98 14.13 11.68
N PHE A 53 8.37 13.47 10.59
CA PHE A 53 9.69 12.88 10.45
C PHE A 53 10.74 13.98 10.18
N THR A 54 11.90 13.86 10.81
CA THR A 54 13.03 14.77 10.59
C THR A 54 14.22 13.95 10.14
N LEU A 55 14.82 14.36 9.03
CA LEU A 55 16.01 13.73 8.49
C LEU A 55 17.22 14.01 9.39
N PRO A 56 18.23 13.11 9.43
CA PRO A 56 19.50 13.40 10.06
C PRO A 56 20.14 14.68 9.49
N ASP A 57 20.87 15.41 10.33
CA ASP A 57 21.61 16.59 9.90
C ASP A 57 22.54 16.25 8.72
N GLY A 58 22.49 17.08 7.67
CA GLY A 58 23.27 16.89 6.46
C GLY A 58 22.60 16.05 5.37
N ILE A 59 21.45 15.42 5.66
CA ILE A 59 20.63 14.72 4.66
C ILE A 59 19.48 15.61 4.21
N GLU A 60 19.27 15.68 2.89
CA GLU A 60 18.13 16.34 2.26
C GLU A 60 17.33 15.33 1.46
N PHE A 61 16.01 15.35 1.61
CA PHE A 61 15.09 14.67 0.70
C PHE A 61 15.00 15.47 -0.59
N MET A 62 15.23 14.83 -1.72
CA MET A 62 15.20 15.46 -3.03
C MET A 62 13.83 15.22 -3.68
N GLU A 63 13.49 13.95 -3.87
CA GLU A 63 12.23 13.55 -4.49
C GLU A 63 11.88 12.09 -4.19
N ALA A 64 10.62 11.76 -4.43
CA ALA A 64 10.11 10.41 -4.50
C ALA A 64 9.23 10.28 -5.75
N LEU A 65 9.64 9.42 -6.67
CA LEU A 65 9.02 9.22 -7.97
C LEU A 65 8.60 7.76 -8.12
N HIS A 66 7.68 7.50 -9.06
CA HIS A 66 7.52 6.13 -9.55
C HIS A 66 8.84 5.64 -10.16
N PHE A 67 9.14 4.35 -9.98
CA PHE A 67 10.37 3.75 -10.52
C PHE A 67 10.37 3.77 -12.06
N SER A 68 11.56 3.75 -12.65
CA SER A 68 11.76 3.71 -14.10
C SER A 68 11.91 2.27 -14.58
N THR A 69 11.44 1.97 -15.78
CA THR A 69 11.69 0.68 -16.45
C THR A 69 12.86 0.74 -17.44
N SER A 70 13.55 1.88 -17.52
CA SER A 70 14.73 2.05 -18.39
C SER A 70 16.00 1.72 -17.59
N GLU A 71 16.80 0.75 -18.07
CA GLU A 71 18.02 0.30 -17.40
C GLU A 71 19.09 1.39 -17.22
N ASP A 72 19.06 2.42 -18.08
CA ASP A 72 19.99 3.55 -18.04
C ASP A 72 19.62 4.62 -16.99
N ASP A 73 18.45 4.48 -16.35
CA ASP A 73 17.95 5.40 -15.35
C ASP A 73 18.47 5.04 -13.95
N SER A 74 18.92 6.03 -13.17
CA SER A 74 19.28 5.83 -11.76
C SER A 74 18.11 5.31 -10.93
N CYS A 75 16.88 5.60 -11.36
CA CYS A 75 15.63 5.11 -10.81
C CYS A 75 15.12 3.80 -11.44
N PHE A 76 15.95 3.10 -12.21
CA PHE A 76 15.58 1.79 -12.76
C PHE A 76 15.15 0.82 -11.65
N ALA A 77 14.04 0.11 -11.89
CA ALA A 77 13.51 -0.95 -11.04
C ALA A 77 14.61 -1.91 -10.59
N LYS A 78 14.77 -2.07 -9.28
CA LYS A 78 15.72 -3.01 -8.69
C LYS A 78 15.01 -4.30 -8.30
N ASP A 79 15.75 -5.40 -8.39
CA ASP A 79 15.35 -6.67 -7.79
C ASP A 79 15.12 -6.46 -6.27
N TRP A 80 14.15 -7.17 -5.70
CA TRP A 80 13.80 -7.10 -4.29
C TRP A 80 14.95 -7.53 -3.37
N SER A 81 15.88 -8.34 -3.88
CA SER A 81 17.10 -8.77 -3.19
C SER A 81 18.26 -7.76 -3.29
N SER A 82 18.10 -6.68 -4.05
CA SER A 82 19.12 -5.64 -4.20
C SER A 82 19.33 -4.89 -2.89
N SER A 83 20.58 -4.54 -2.58
CA SER A 83 20.93 -3.68 -1.45
C SER A 83 20.28 -2.29 -1.52
N ASN A 84 19.87 -1.86 -2.72
CA ASN A 84 19.27 -0.55 -2.98
C ASN A 84 17.74 -0.64 -3.12
N ALA A 85 17.15 -1.73 -2.62
CA ALA A 85 15.70 -1.92 -2.52
C ALA A 85 15.33 -2.29 -1.08
N THR A 86 14.22 -1.75 -0.57
CA THR A 86 13.74 -2.08 0.78
C THR A 86 12.22 -2.05 0.85
N GLY A 87 11.66 -2.89 1.72
CA GLY A 87 10.22 -3.02 1.93
C GLY A 87 9.65 -4.27 1.27
N ASN A 88 8.41 -4.59 1.63
CA ASN A 88 7.72 -5.82 1.27
C ASN A 88 6.37 -5.57 0.58
N GLY A 89 6.07 -4.33 0.19
CA GLY A 89 4.89 -4.00 -0.62
C GLY A 89 5.16 -4.17 -2.12
N SER A 90 4.14 -4.03 -2.97
CA SER A 90 4.31 -4.28 -4.42
C SER A 90 3.60 -3.29 -5.34
N LEU A 91 2.69 -2.46 -4.81
CA LEU A 91 1.84 -1.59 -5.62
C LEU A 91 2.21 -0.11 -5.47
N VAL A 92 2.92 0.26 -4.41
CA VAL A 92 3.59 1.57 -4.27
C VAL A 92 5.09 1.35 -4.20
N THR A 93 5.70 1.25 -5.38
CA THR A 93 7.16 1.16 -5.51
C THR A 93 7.71 2.50 -5.97
N LEU A 94 8.54 3.12 -5.12
CA LEU A 94 9.06 4.47 -5.35
C LEU A 94 10.58 4.44 -5.47
N CYS A 95 11.11 5.19 -6.43
CA CYS A 95 12.50 5.63 -6.42
C CYS A 95 12.59 6.89 -5.57
N VAL A 96 13.26 6.80 -4.42
CA VAL A 96 13.41 7.91 -3.48
C VAL A 96 14.86 8.33 -3.43
N SER A 97 15.11 9.63 -3.52
CA SER A 97 16.47 10.15 -3.55
C SER A 97 16.78 11.11 -2.41
N PHE A 98 17.98 10.94 -1.88
CA PHE A 98 18.51 11.74 -0.78
C PHE A 98 19.87 12.31 -1.14
N TYR A 99 20.12 13.56 -0.78
CA TYR A 99 21.42 14.20 -0.93
C TYR A 99 22.14 14.30 0.41
N ASN A 100 23.38 13.84 0.47
CA ASN A 100 24.24 14.02 1.63
C ASN A 100 25.21 15.18 1.39
N LYS A 101 24.98 16.29 2.09
CA LYS A 101 25.79 17.53 2.01
C LYS A 101 27.14 17.44 2.70
N THR A 102 27.40 16.37 3.44
CA THR A 102 28.63 16.23 4.23
C THR A 102 29.73 15.57 3.41
N ASN A 103 30.94 15.49 3.98
CA ASN A 103 32.10 14.84 3.38
C ASN A 103 32.29 13.39 3.87
N LYS A 104 31.31 12.81 4.57
CA LYS A 104 31.33 11.42 5.05
C LYS A 104 29.99 10.74 4.77
N PRO A 105 29.94 9.41 4.55
CA PRO A 105 28.68 8.70 4.49
C PRO A 105 27.86 8.89 5.77
N ILE A 106 26.54 8.97 5.63
CA ILE A 106 25.60 9.04 6.74
C ILE A 106 24.70 7.82 6.66
N ARG A 107 24.54 7.11 7.78
CA ARG A 107 23.52 6.07 7.90
C ARG A 107 22.16 6.73 8.03
N LEU A 108 21.31 6.53 7.03
CA LEU A 108 19.93 6.97 7.04
C LEU A 108 19.05 5.86 7.61
N GLU A 109 18.25 6.19 8.61
CA GLU A 109 17.26 5.28 9.19
C GLU A 109 15.86 5.85 8.99
N LEU A 110 15.02 5.10 8.29
CA LEU A 110 13.62 5.44 8.10
C LEU A 110 12.77 4.50 8.97
N PRO A 111 11.94 5.06 9.87
CA PRO A 111 11.19 4.23 10.82
C PRO A 111 10.02 3.51 10.14
N PRO A 112 9.60 2.35 10.68
CA PRO A 112 8.30 1.78 10.34
C PRO A 112 7.19 2.81 10.56
N GLY A 113 6.19 2.79 9.69
CA GLY A 113 5.07 3.71 9.70
C GLY A 113 5.34 5.07 9.03
N LEU A 114 6.53 5.30 8.47
CA LEU A 114 6.79 6.48 7.64
C LEU A 114 5.94 6.44 6.37
N ILE A 115 5.24 7.55 6.11
CA ILE A 115 4.31 7.68 4.98
C ILE A 115 4.93 8.50 3.86
N PHE A 116 4.78 8.03 2.63
CA PHE A 116 5.00 8.79 1.40
C PHE A 116 3.63 9.17 0.82
N ILE A 117 3.35 10.46 0.77
CA ILE A 117 2.05 11.00 0.41
C ILE A 117 2.03 11.24 -1.10
N SER A 118 1.08 10.63 -1.81
CA SER A 118 0.93 10.91 -3.23
C SER A 118 0.38 12.32 -3.44
N ARG A 119 0.98 13.07 -4.37
CA ARG A 119 0.41 14.35 -4.82
C ARG A 119 -0.83 14.17 -5.69
N LEU A 120 -1.06 12.97 -6.20
CA LEU A 120 -2.27 12.61 -6.94
C LEU A 120 -3.27 11.95 -5.99
N LYS A 121 -4.42 12.59 -5.79
CA LYS A 121 -5.49 12.06 -4.91
C LYS A 121 -6.15 10.79 -5.44
N THR A 122 -5.90 10.45 -6.71
CA THR A 122 -6.33 9.17 -7.32
C THR A 122 -5.34 8.04 -7.08
N ALA A 123 -4.10 8.33 -6.66
CA ALA A 123 -3.07 7.33 -6.40
C ALA A 123 -2.92 7.06 -4.90
N GLN A 124 -2.49 5.84 -4.60
CA GLN A 124 -2.22 5.35 -3.25
C GLN A 124 -1.11 6.14 -2.57
N ASN A 125 -1.32 6.51 -1.30
CA ASN A 125 -0.21 6.78 -0.39
C ASN A 125 0.53 5.47 -0.08
N GLY A 126 1.83 5.55 0.15
CA GLY A 126 2.66 4.42 0.54
C GLY A 126 3.08 4.51 2.00
N ILE A 127 3.06 3.39 2.74
CA ILE A 127 3.59 3.32 4.10
C ILE A 127 4.68 2.27 4.21
N LEU A 128 5.76 2.63 4.90
CA LEU A 128 6.90 1.75 5.13
C LEU A 128 6.61 0.80 6.31
N ALA A 129 6.45 -0.49 6.06
CA ALA A 129 6.07 -1.46 7.10
C ALA A 129 7.24 -1.88 8.00
N GLU A 130 8.46 -1.91 7.46
CA GLU A 130 9.68 -2.30 8.18
C GLU A 130 10.72 -1.18 8.18
N ARG A 131 11.59 -1.14 9.18
CA ARG A 131 12.66 -0.15 9.25
C ARG A 131 13.57 -0.30 8.04
N ALA A 132 13.81 0.79 7.33
CA ALA A 132 14.85 0.85 6.31
C ALA A 132 16.09 1.51 6.88
N SER A 133 17.26 0.95 6.58
CA SER A 133 18.51 1.43 7.14
C SER A 133 19.68 1.16 6.20
N TYR A 134 20.20 2.20 5.55
CA TYR A 134 21.26 2.14 4.54
C TYR A 134 22.18 3.38 4.60
N GLU A 135 23.29 3.37 3.88
CA GLU A 135 24.23 4.50 3.86
C GLU A 135 23.97 5.40 2.65
N VAL A 136 23.85 6.71 2.89
CA VAL A 136 23.83 7.74 1.84
C VAL A 136 25.27 8.27 1.68
N PRO A 137 25.94 8.03 0.55
CA PRO A 137 27.34 8.41 0.39
C PRO A 137 27.54 9.93 0.36
N ALA A 138 28.72 10.38 0.80
CA ALA A 138 29.08 11.79 0.86
C ALA A 138 28.98 12.52 -0.49
N GLY A 139 28.45 13.74 -0.47
CA GLY A 139 28.55 14.72 -1.55
C GLY A 139 27.78 14.37 -2.84
N LYS A 140 26.91 13.36 -2.82
CA LYS A 140 26.11 12.96 -3.99
C LYS A 140 24.67 12.63 -3.65
N VAL A 141 23.81 12.65 -4.67
CA VAL A 141 22.44 12.13 -4.60
C VAL A 141 22.51 10.62 -4.69
N ASP A 142 21.86 9.95 -3.76
CA ASP A 142 21.69 8.50 -3.73
C ASP A 142 20.22 8.17 -4.01
N TYR A 143 20.00 7.14 -4.81
CA TYR A 143 18.67 6.69 -5.22
C TYR A 143 18.40 5.30 -4.64
N HIS A 144 17.30 5.17 -3.92
CA HIS A 144 16.92 3.94 -3.24
C HIS A 144 15.47 3.59 -3.55
N GLN A 145 15.21 2.32 -3.87
CA GLN A 145 13.87 1.84 -4.14
C GLN A 145 13.16 1.46 -2.84
N PHE A 146 11.96 1.97 -2.65
CA PHE A 146 11.07 1.59 -1.55
C PHE A 146 9.82 0.90 -2.07
N ASN A 147 9.59 -0.31 -1.59
CA ASN A 147 8.45 -1.16 -1.88
C ASN A 147 7.45 -1.05 -0.71
N LEU A 148 6.52 -0.11 -0.81
CA LEU A 148 5.64 0.34 0.28
C LEU A 148 4.27 -0.36 0.24
N GLN A 149 3.63 -0.45 1.41
CA GLN A 149 2.25 -0.91 1.53
C GLN A 149 1.28 0.19 1.08
N CYS A 150 0.22 -0.19 0.37
CA CYS A 150 -0.88 0.69 -0.02
C CYS A 150 -1.73 1.08 1.19
N MET A 151 -2.02 2.37 1.35
CA MET A 151 -2.85 2.86 2.46
C MET A 151 -4.33 3.09 2.11
N ASN A 152 -4.66 3.15 0.82
CA ASN A 152 -5.94 3.64 0.30
C ASN A 152 -6.55 2.63 -0.68
N SER A 153 -7.17 1.56 -0.19
CA SER A 153 -7.71 0.45 -1.00
C SER A 153 -8.59 0.84 -2.22
N GLY A 154 -9.21 2.01 -2.18
CA GLY A 154 -10.05 2.59 -3.25
C GLY A 154 -9.30 3.43 -4.30
N ARG A 155 -7.98 3.59 -4.19
CA ARG A 155 -7.14 4.37 -5.11
C ARG A 155 -6.27 3.48 -6.00
N ASP A 156 -5.88 4.02 -7.15
CA ASP A 156 -5.00 3.34 -8.09
C ASP A 156 -3.60 3.12 -7.48
N PRO A 157 -2.88 2.04 -7.86
CA PRO A 157 -1.46 1.86 -7.52
C PRO A 157 -0.60 3.09 -7.85
N SER A 158 0.67 3.08 -7.43
CA SER A 158 1.59 4.16 -7.79
C SER A 158 1.61 4.37 -9.31
N SER A 159 1.61 5.65 -9.71
CA SER A 159 1.49 6.06 -11.10
C SER A 159 2.76 6.76 -11.56
N HIS A 160 3.14 6.56 -12.83
CA HIS A 160 4.25 7.26 -13.49
C HIS A 160 4.07 8.78 -13.51
N ALA A 161 2.84 9.28 -13.35
CA ALA A 161 2.54 10.70 -13.26
C ALA A 161 2.59 11.25 -11.82
N GLY A 162 2.77 10.38 -10.82
CA GLY A 162 2.68 10.72 -9.40
C GLY A 162 4.04 10.99 -8.77
N ASN A 163 4.26 12.23 -8.36
CA ASN A 163 5.30 12.55 -7.39
C ASN A 163 4.77 12.35 -5.98
N TYR A 164 5.68 12.06 -5.05
CA TYR A 164 5.37 11.81 -3.65
C TYR A 164 6.13 12.78 -2.74
N ASP A 165 5.48 13.17 -1.66
CA ASP A 165 6.07 13.95 -0.59
C ASP A 165 6.45 13.05 0.60
N LEU A 166 7.57 13.36 1.24
CA LEU A 166 7.96 12.74 2.50
C LEU A 166 7.01 13.21 3.62
N GLY A 167 6.15 12.31 4.08
CA GLY A 167 5.10 12.57 5.04
C GLY A 167 5.51 12.32 6.50
N PRO A 168 4.52 12.27 7.41
CA PRO A 168 4.74 11.94 8.80
C PRO A 168 4.97 10.44 9.01
N VAL A 169 5.41 10.10 10.22
CA VAL A 169 5.28 8.75 10.78
C VAL A 169 3.89 8.62 11.40
N THR A 170 3.13 7.60 11.00
CA THR A 170 1.77 7.40 11.49
C THR A 170 1.67 7.41 13.02
N ASN A 171 0.59 7.98 13.54
CA ASN A 171 0.19 7.89 14.95
C ASN A 171 -0.99 6.92 15.16
N VAL A 172 -1.45 6.22 14.11
CA VAL A 172 -2.55 5.26 14.18
C VAL A 172 -2.11 4.03 14.96
N GLN A 173 -2.70 3.82 16.13
CA GLN A 173 -2.26 2.79 17.08
C GLN A 173 -2.29 1.38 16.48
N ALA A 174 -3.32 1.03 15.72
CA ALA A 174 -3.41 -0.29 15.07
C ALA A 174 -2.26 -0.54 14.07
N ALA A 175 -1.81 0.50 13.35
CA ALA A 175 -0.65 0.41 12.47
C ALA A 175 0.66 0.29 13.25
N ILE A 176 0.80 1.06 14.33
CA ILE A 176 1.95 0.96 15.24
C ILE A 176 2.07 -0.46 15.80
N ASP A 177 0.97 -1.05 16.25
CA ASP A 177 0.96 -2.40 16.83
C ASP A 177 1.26 -3.47 15.77
N LEU A 178 0.71 -3.34 14.57
CA LEU A 178 1.05 -4.18 13.42
C LEU A 178 2.56 -4.13 13.11
N PHE A 179 3.12 -2.93 12.98
CA PHE A 179 4.53 -2.77 12.60
C PHE A 179 5.50 -3.23 13.69
N LYS A 180 5.14 -3.03 14.97
CA LYS A 180 5.87 -3.65 16.10
C LYS A 180 5.80 -5.17 16.06
N PHE A 181 4.65 -5.74 15.73
CA PHE A 181 4.49 -7.19 15.64
C PHE A 181 5.38 -7.79 14.54
N ILE A 182 5.41 -7.19 13.35
CA ILE A 182 6.18 -7.71 12.21
C ILE A 182 7.68 -7.39 12.26
N GLU A 183 8.13 -6.49 13.13
CA GLU A 183 9.54 -6.08 13.22
C GLU A 183 10.50 -7.29 13.38
N ASN A 184 10.06 -8.32 14.11
CA ASN A 184 10.81 -9.55 14.36
C ASN A 184 10.40 -10.73 13.46
N LYS A 185 9.59 -10.49 12.43
CA LYS A 185 9.05 -11.51 11.51
C LYS A 185 9.81 -11.53 10.18
N ASP A 186 10.09 -12.71 9.66
CA ASP A 186 10.64 -12.87 8.32
C ASP A 186 9.50 -12.92 7.29
N LEU A 187 9.25 -11.79 6.66
CA LEU A 187 8.18 -11.59 5.67
C LEU A 187 8.49 -12.23 4.32
N TYR A 188 9.73 -12.64 4.09
CA TYR A 188 10.21 -13.12 2.78
C TYR A 188 10.31 -14.64 2.72
N LYS A 189 10.43 -15.30 3.88
CA LYS A 189 10.46 -16.77 3.96
C LYS A 189 9.16 -17.44 3.53
N ASP A 190 8.02 -16.78 3.76
CA ASP A 190 6.73 -17.18 3.20
C ASP A 190 6.03 -15.96 2.58
N PRO A 191 6.20 -15.73 1.26
CA PRO A 191 5.64 -14.56 0.59
C PRO A 191 4.11 -14.50 0.62
N LEU A 192 3.42 -15.64 0.73
CA LEU A 192 1.96 -15.67 0.82
C LEU A 192 1.51 -15.14 2.19
N LEU A 193 2.20 -15.53 3.26
CA LEU A 193 1.96 -14.96 4.59
C LEU A 193 2.42 -13.49 4.67
N GLY A 194 3.53 -13.13 4.03
CA GLY A 194 4.02 -11.76 3.95
C GLY A 194 3.03 -10.80 3.28
N ALA A 195 2.26 -11.28 2.29
CA ALA A 195 1.23 -10.50 1.62
C ALA A 195 0.07 -10.06 2.54
N TYR A 196 -0.16 -10.76 3.67
CA TYR A 196 -1.18 -10.35 4.65
C TYR A 196 -0.86 -9.03 5.35
N VAL A 197 0.39 -8.55 5.28
CA VAL A 197 0.72 -7.19 5.76
C VAL A 197 -0.06 -6.14 4.98
N GLN A 198 -0.24 -6.32 3.66
CA GLN A 198 -1.05 -5.41 2.85
C GLN A 198 -2.52 -5.46 3.26
N GLY A 199 -3.04 -6.67 3.52
CA GLY A 199 -4.40 -6.86 4.03
C GLY A 199 -4.59 -6.12 5.36
N ALA A 200 -3.67 -6.28 6.30
CA ALA A 200 -3.72 -5.61 7.60
C ALA A 200 -3.72 -4.07 7.47
N VAL A 201 -2.91 -3.50 6.58
CA VAL A 201 -2.88 -2.06 6.33
C VAL A 201 -4.21 -1.57 5.75
N HIS A 202 -4.83 -2.34 4.84
CA HIS A 202 -6.16 -2.01 4.33
C HIS A 202 -7.25 -2.15 5.41
N ASP A 203 -7.26 -3.23 6.20
CA ASP A 203 -8.19 -3.38 7.34
C ASP A 203 -8.08 -2.19 8.30
N ILE A 204 -6.87 -1.72 8.60
CA ILE A 204 -6.69 -0.53 9.46
C ILE A 204 -7.34 0.72 8.84
N GLY A 205 -7.21 0.91 7.52
CA GLY A 205 -7.78 2.07 6.85
C GLY A 205 -9.28 1.98 6.62
N ASP A 206 -9.79 0.78 6.37
CA ASP A 206 -11.17 0.51 5.96
C ASP A 206 -12.05 -0.01 7.08
N GLU A 207 -11.49 -0.43 8.22
CA GLU A 207 -12.21 -0.95 9.40
C GLU A 207 -11.70 -0.37 10.73
N GLY A 208 -10.64 0.44 10.70
CA GLY A 208 -10.04 1.05 11.88
C GLY A 208 -9.12 0.12 12.69
N LYS A 209 -9.07 -1.18 12.36
CA LYS A 209 -8.33 -2.24 13.06
C LYS A 209 -7.98 -3.38 12.10
N VAL A 210 -7.01 -4.21 12.47
CA VAL A 210 -6.70 -5.44 11.72
C VAL A 210 -7.73 -6.53 12.07
N SER A 211 -8.30 -7.19 11.07
CA SER A 211 -9.27 -8.28 11.28
C SER A 211 -8.61 -9.51 11.90
N GLU A 212 -9.38 -10.33 12.62
CA GLU A 212 -8.85 -11.55 13.24
C GLU A 212 -8.38 -12.56 12.17
N PHE A 213 -9.08 -12.63 11.04
CA PHE A 213 -8.67 -13.45 9.90
C PHE A 213 -7.25 -13.12 9.43
N VAL A 214 -6.92 -11.82 9.31
CA VAL A 214 -5.58 -11.38 8.93
C VAL A 214 -4.57 -11.69 10.03
N TRP A 215 -4.93 -11.47 11.30
CA TRP A 215 -4.06 -11.83 12.42
C TRP A 215 -3.72 -13.32 12.49
N GLU A 216 -4.67 -14.21 12.24
CA GLU A 216 -4.44 -15.66 12.22
C GLU A 216 -3.35 -16.05 11.20
N HIS A 217 -3.26 -15.35 10.07
CA HIS A 217 -2.22 -15.57 9.07
C HIS A 217 -0.90 -14.92 9.48
N LEU A 218 -0.92 -13.65 9.92
CA LEU A 218 0.30 -12.96 10.35
C LEU A 218 1.01 -13.67 11.53
N ARG A 219 0.25 -14.31 12.43
CA ARG A 219 0.82 -15.09 13.54
C ARG A 219 1.59 -16.34 13.10
N GLN A 220 1.35 -16.83 11.89
CA GLN A 220 2.07 -17.96 11.31
C GLN A 220 3.43 -17.55 10.72
N LEU A 221 3.71 -16.25 10.57
CA LEU A 221 4.99 -15.78 10.07
C LEU A 221 6.16 -16.26 10.97
N PRO A 222 7.22 -16.82 10.36
CA PRO A 222 8.42 -17.18 11.08
C PRO A 222 9.11 -15.93 11.64
N ASN A 223 9.88 -16.10 12.72
CA ASN A 223 10.75 -15.03 13.20
C ASN A 223 12.03 -14.95 12.33
N LYS A 224 12.67 -13.78 12.33
CA LYS A 224 13.99 -13.54 11.70
C LYS A 224 15.11 -14.35 12.36
#